data_AF-A0A955E6H0-F1
#
_entry.id   AF-A0A955E6H0-F1
#
_cell.length_a   1.000
_cell.length_b   1.000
_cell.length_c   1.000
_cell.angle_alpha   90.00
_cell.angle_beta   90.00
_cell.angle_gamma   90.00
#
_symmetry.space_group_name_H-M   'P 1'
#
loop_
_entity.id
_entity.type
_entity.pdbx_description
1 polymer ?
#
loop_
_entity_poly.entity_id
_entity_poly.type
_entity_poly.pdbx_seq_one_letter_code
_entity_poly.pdbx_strand_id
1 'polypeptide(L)'
;MRAVIALIVIVGALLPWFSIGDHPLTGRSEGRYGWTSVVMSRTGDWLVPMYLGHPHLTKPPMIYWMQAASVKVFGANEFAVRLPSAVAGSIAVVLVFVIGRRLWGARRGAIAAALYAVMPIHVVIARMAVTDSVLNVLWIGALVAGYRAVEARSRGWSVAMWGCVAAGLIVKGPVALIPVGVLIVWLALGGRWRETARLGFLIGLPIAVAPILAWVIAVVVRHPEAVEIWRHEMVDRATGAGDHARPFWYYLPVVLIGMFPATAMMTLPWF
;
A
#
# COMPACT_ATOMS: atom_id res chain seq x y z
N MET A 1 -3.53 -7.72 31.34
CA MET A 1 -4.17 -7.69 30.01
C MET A 1 -3.66 -6.57 29.10
N ARG A 2 -3.63 -5.30 29.52
CA ARG A 2 -3.16 -4.17 28.66
C ARG A 2 -1.70 -4.32 28.19
N ALA A 3 -0.80 -4.73 29.09
CA ALA A 3 0.62 -4.98 28.76
C ALA A 3 0.81 -6.08 27.71
N VAL A 4 0.05 -7.18 27.82
CA VAL A 4 0.06 -8.28 26.83
C VAL A 4 -0.39 -7.79 25.45
N ILE A 5 -1.45 -6.99 25.38
CA ILE A 5 -1.93 -6.42 24.11
C ILE A 5 -0.88 -5.50 23.49
N ALA A 6 -0.26 -4.62 24.29
CA ALA A 6 0.81 -3.75 23.82
C ALA A 6 1.99 -4.57 23.29
N LEU A 7 2.41 -5.61 24.03
CA LEU A 7 3.48 -6.50 23.61
C LEU A 7 3.17 -7.19 22.27
N ILE A 8 1.96 -7.73 22.09
CA ILE A 8 1.54 -8.36 20.84
C ILE A 8 1.68 -7.41 19.65
N VAL A 9 1.17 -6.17 19.79
CA VAL A 9 1.19 -5.19 18.70
C VAL A 9 2.62 -4.73 18.42
N ILE A 10 3.43 -4.50 19.47
CA ILE A 10 4.83 -4.10 19.33
C ILE A 10 5.64 -5.21 18.65
N VAL A 11 5.55 -6.45 19.13
CA VAL A 11 6.28 -7.58 18.55
C VAL A 11 5.85 -7.79 17.10
N GLY A 12 4.54 -7.77 16.82
CA GLY A 12 4.02 -7.89 15.45
C GLY A 12 4.54 -6.78 14.53
N ALA A 13 4.57 -5.53 15.00
CA ALA A 13 5.12 -4.41 14.25
C ALA A 13 6.65 -4.48 14.05
N LEU A 14 7.36 -5.23 14.90
CA LEU A 14 8.80 -5.43 14.77
C LEU A 14 9.18 -6.60 13.84
N LEU A 15 8.23 -7.47 13.47
CA LEU A 15 8.51 -8.61 12.60
C LEU A 15 9.10 -8.23 11.23
N PRO A 16 8.64 -7.17 10.52
CA PRO A 16 9.25 -6.78 9.25
C PRO A 16 10.74 -6.43 9.33
N TRP A 17 11.25 -6.08 10.51
CA TRP A 17 12.61 -5.57 10.69
C TRP A 17 13.65 -6.68 10.84
N PHE A 18 13.21 -7.89 11.21
CA PHE A 18 14.11 -9.01 11.36
C PHE A 18 14.72 -9.39 10.00
N SER A 19 16.06 -9.40 9.92
CA SER A 19 16.80 -9.82 8.73
C SER A 19 16.50 -8.94 7.49
N ILE A 20 16.17 -7.65 7.67
CA ILE A 20 15.79 -6.80 6.53
C ILE A 20 16.99 -6.38 5.66
N GLY A 21 18.21 -6.31 6.21
CA GLY A 21 19.41 -5.82 5.52
C GLY A 21 20.54 -6.83 5.37
N ASP A 22 20.32 -8.10 5.73
CA ASP A 22 21.37 -9.12 5.82
C ASP A 22 21.41 -10.09 4.62
N HIS A 23 20.57 -9.87 3.61
CA HIS A 23 20.51 -10.68 2.40
C HIS A 23 20.30 -9.80 1.17
N PRO A 24 20.84 -10.18 0.00
CA PRO A 24 20.73 -9.40 -1.22
C PRO A 24 19.29 -9.12 -1.64
N LEU A 25 19.11 -8.12 -2.52
CA LEU A 25 17.83 -7.90 -3.18
C LEU A 25 17.45 -9.13 -4.03
N THR A 26 16.19 -9.55 -3.91
CA THR A 26 15.67 -10.78 -4.49
C THR A 26 14.69 -10.49 -5.62
N GLY A 27 14.86 -11.19 -6.74
CA GLY A 27 13.95 -11.09 -7.88
C GLY A 27 14.08 -9.81 -8.69
N ARG A 28 13.47 -9.83 -9.87
CA ARG A 28 13.58 -8.76 -10.87
C ARG A 28 13.02 -7.43 -10.40
N SER A 29 11.90 -7.46 -9.66
CA SER A 29 11.21 -6.25 -9.23
C SER A 29 11.98 -5.51 -8.15
N GLU A 30 12.45 -6.20 -7.11
CA GLU A 30 13.11 -5.58 -5.96
C GLU A 30 14.41 -4.86 -6.38
N GLY A 31 15.26 -5.53 -7.16
CA GLY A 31 16.49 -4.93 -7.69
C GLY A 31 16.22 -3.71 -8.57
N ARG A 32 15.14 -3.74 -9.37
CA ARG A 32 14.75 -2.63 -10.23
C ARG A 32 14.33 -1.39 -9.43
N TYR A 33 13.43 -1.55 -8.45
CA TYR A 33 13.02 -0.43 -7.59
C TYR A 33 14.20 0.09 -6.78
N GLY A 34 14.97 -0.80 -6.14
CA GLY A 34 16.14 -0.44 -5.35
C GLY A 34 17.17 0.35 -6.14
N TRP A 35 17.58 -0.13 -7.33
CA TRP A 35 18.56 0.57 -8.16
C TRP A 35 18.03 1.92 -8.67
N THR A 36 16.76 1.98 -9.10
CA THR A 36 16.13 3.23 -9.55
C THR A 36 16.14 4.30 -8.45
N SER A 37 15.85 3.89 -7.21
CA SER A 37 15.89 4.76 -6.03
C SER A 37 17.31 5.21 -5.68
N VAL A 38 18.31 4.34 -5.81
CA VAL A 38 19.72 4.71 -5.64
C VAL A 38 20.13 5.75 -6.70
N VAL A 39 19.75 5.55 -7.96
CA VAL A 39 20.04 6.53 -9.03
C VAL A 39 19.38 7.87 -8.71
N MET A 40 18.09 7.88 -8.38
CA MET A 40 17.36 9.10 -7.98
C MET A 40 18.03 9.83 -6.79
N SER A 41 18.51 9.08 -5.80
CA SER A 41 19.21 9.66 -4.65
C SER A 41 20.52 10.38 -5.03
N ARG A 42 21.22 9.85 -6.06
CA ARG A 42 22.53 10.35 -6.53
C ARG A 42 22.39 11.49 -7.53
N THR A 43 21.45 11.39 -8.47
CA THR A 43 21.25 12.42 -9.50
C THR A 43 20.51 13.64 -8.96
N GLY A 44 19.67 13.45 -7.93
CA GLY A 44 18.81 14.51 -7.42
C GLY A 44 17.63 14.86 -8.33
N ASP A 45 17.42 14.12 -9.42
CA ASP A 45 16.20 14.24 -10.22
C ASP A 45 15.06 13.45 -9.54
N TRP A 46 14.25 14.16 -8.76
CA TRP A 46 13.08 13.60 -8.09
C TRP A 46 11.84 13.54 -9.00
N LEU A 47 11.90 14.04 -10.24
CA LEU A 47 10.74 14.02 -11.12
C LEU A 47 10.68 12.72 -11.91
N VAL A 48 11.79 12.33 -12.54
CA VAL A 48 11.85 11.21 -13.49
C VAL A 48 12.70 10.07 -12.90
N PRO A 49 12.09 8.94 -12.49
CA PRO A 49 12.86 7.76 -12.10
C PRO A 49 13.66 7.21 -13.29
N MET A 50 14.92 6.83 -13.07
CA MET A 50 15.82 6.32 -14.11
C MET A 50 16.29 4.91 -13.79
N TYR A 51 16.18 3.99 -14.75
CA TYR A 51 16.66 2.62 -14.64
C TYR A 51 17.57 2.29 -15.82
N LEU A 52 18.83 1.92 -15.54
CA LEU A 52 19.85 1.59 -16.55
C LEU A 52 19.98 2.65 -17.66
N GLY A 53 19.93 3.94 -17.29
CA GLY A 53 20.09 5.05 -18.24
C GLY A 53 18.82 5.48 -18.96
N HIS A 54 17.67 4.82 -18.73
CA HIS A 54 16.40 5.16 -19.37
C HIS A 54 15.33 5.58 -18.36
N PRO A 55 14.38 6.47 -18.74
CA PRO A 55 13.22 6.79 -17.92
C PRO A 55 12.40 5.55 -17.56
N HIS A 56 12.15 5.34 -16.27
CA HIS A 56 11.42 4.21 -15.73
C HIS A 56 10.00 4.60 -15.27
N LEU A 57 9.15 4.92 -16.24
CA LEU A 57 7.85 5.56 -16.01
C LEU A 57 6.68 4.59 -15.82
N THR A 58 6.93 3.31 -15.56
CA THR A 58 5.87 2.29 -15.41
C THR A 58 5.06 2.45 -14.12
N LYS A 59 5.59 3.18 -13.13
CA LYS A 59 4.94 3.52 -11.87
C LYS A 59 5.22 4.98 -11.51
N PRO A 60 4.28 5.64 -10.81
CA PRO A 60 4.52 6.98 -10.29
C PRO A 60 5.53 6.97 -9.13
N PRO A 61 6.03 8.15 -8.70
CA PRO A 61 7.39 8.22 -8.17
C PRO A 61 7.50 8.06 -6.65
N MET A 62 6.40 8.00 -5.91
CA MET A 62 6.44 8.15 -4.45
C MET A 62 7.23 7.04 -3.76
N ILE A 63 7.22 5.81 -4.30
CA ILE A 63 8.05 4.74 -3.76
C ILE A 63 9.54 5.06 -3.89
N TYR A 64 9.95 5.59 -5.05
CA TYR A 64 11.33 5.98 -5.29
C TYR A 64 11.71 7.17 -4.40
N TRP A 65 10.79 8.11 -4.16
CA TRP A 65 11.05 9.21 -3.24
C TRP A 65 11.36 8.71 -1.83
N MET A 66 10.52 7.80 -1.30
CA MET A 66 10.69 7.26 0.04
C MET A 66 12.00 6.46 0.16
N GLN A 67 12.30 5.63 -0.84
CA GLN A 67 13.53 4.84 -0.86
C GLN A 67 14.77 5.70 -1.08
N ALA A 68 14.75 6.66 -2.00
CA ALA A 68 15.87 7.57 -2.25
C ALA A 68 16.18 8.46 -1.03
N ALA A 69 15.15 8.94 -0.32
CA ALA A 69 15.32 9.68 0.93
C ALA A 69 16.00 8.81 2.00
N SER A 70 15.57 7.54 2.13
CA SER A 70 16.21 6.58 3.02
C SER A 70 17.67 6.31 2.64
N VAL A 71 17.96 6.12 1.34
CA VAL A 71 19.33 5.94 0.82
C VAL A 71 20.21 7.14 1.13
N LYS A 72 19.68 8.37 1.08
CA LYS A 72 20.46 9.57 1.46
C LYS A 72 20.86 9.59 2.94
N VAL A 73 20.07 8.98 3.83
CA VAL A 73 20.31 8.95 5.28
C VAL A 73 21.19 7.77 5.67
N PHE A 74 20.92 6.58 5.13
CA PHE A 74 21.53 5.32 5.58
C PHE A 74 22.56 4.74 4.60
N GLY A 75 22.78 5.39 3.46
CA GLY A 75 23.63 4.90 2.38
C GLY A 75 22.91 3.92 1.45
N ALA A 76 23.57 3.59 0.33
CA ALA A 76 23.05 2.65 -0.66
C ALA A 76 23.30 1.20 -0.21
N ASN A 77 22.34 0.63 0.51
CA ASN A 77 22.33 -0.76 0.97
C ASN A 77 20.90 -1.31 1.01
N GLU A 78 20.76 -2.61 1.25
CA GLU A 78 19.51 -3.36 1.27
C GLU A 78 18.55 -2.83 2.35
N PHE A 79 19.07 -2.52 3.54
CA PHE A 79 18.30 -1.93 4.63
C PHE A 79 17.63 -0.62 4.18
N ALA A 80 18.40 0.29 3.56
CA ALA A 80 17.91 1.60 3.17
C ALA A 80 16.76 1.52 2.16
N VAL A 81 16.86 0.67 1.14
CA VAL A 81 15.80 0.54 0.12
C VAL A 81 14.57 -0.22 0.62
N ARG A 82 14.71 -1.08 1.64
CA ARG A 82 13.60 -1.83 2.26
C ARG A 82 12.93 -1.08 3.42
N LEU A 83 13.62 -0.10 4.02
CA LEU A 83 13.13 0.68 5.16
C LEU A 83 11.70 1.20 4.98
N PRO A 84 11.32 1.82 3.84
CA PRO A 84 9.95 2.30 3.65
C PRO A 84 8.89 1.18 3.73
N SER A 85 9.19 0.00 3.19
CA SER A 85 8.30 -1.16 3.23
C SER A 85 8.16 -1.72 4.64
N ALA A 86 9.24 -1.74 5.43
CA ALA A 86 9.23 -2.21 6.82
C ALA A 86 8.38 -1.30 7.70
N VAL A 87 8.59 0.02 7.56
CA VAL A 87 7.81 1.04 8.27
C VAL A 87 6.33 0.93 7.90
N ALA A 88 6.02 0.83 6.61
CA ALA A 88 4.65 0.65 6.14
C ALA A 88 4.01 -0.62 6.70
N GLY A 89 4.74 -1.74 6.72
CA GLY A 89 4.26 -3.00 7.29
C GLY A 89 3.96 -2.88 8.79
N SER A 90 4.86 -2.23 9.53
CA SER A 90 4.71 -1.97 10.97
C SER A 90 3.46 -1.15 11.27
N ILE A 91 3.26 -0.06 10.52
CA ILE A 91 2.08 0.81 10.65
C ILE A 91 0.80 0.04 10.30
N ALA A 92 0.84 -0.84 9.29
CA ALA A 92 -0.31 -1.66 8.94
C ALA A 92 -0.77 -2.56 10.10
N VAL A 93 0.15 -3.22 10.81
CA VAL A 93 -0.18 -4.01 12.02
C VAL A 93 -0.88 -3.15 13.07
N VAL A 94 -0.38 -1.94 13.31
CA VAL A 94 -0.99 -0.99 14.27
C VAL A 94 -2.38 -0.56 13.80
N LEU A 95 -2.58 -0.26 12.52
CA LEU A 95 -3.88 0.15 11.99
C LEU A 95 -4.91 -0.98 12.07
N VAL A 96 -4.50 -2.24 11.81
CA VAL A 96 -5.36 -3.42 12.00
C VAL A 96 -5.78 -3.55 13.47
N PHE A 97 -4.86 -3.34 14.42
CA PHE A 97 -5.21 -3.29 15.83
C PHE A 97 -6.20 -2.16 16.16
N VAL A 98 -5.95 -0.95 15.66
CA VAL A 98 -6.78 0.24 15.94
C VAL A 98 -8.21 0.02 15.47
N ILE A 99 -8.40 -0.48 14.25
CA ILE A 99 -9.75 -0.73 13.72
C ILE A 99 -10.40 -1.93 14.40
N GLY A 100 -9.67 -3.04 14.60
CA GLY A 100 -10.20 -4.21 15.27
C GLY A 100 -10.59 -3.94 16.72
N ARG A 101 -9.82 -3.11 17.44
CA ARG A 101 -10.15 -2.64 18.79
C ARG A 101 -11.45 -1.85 18.80
N ARG A 102 -11.66 -1.00 17.80
CA ARG A 102 -12.85 -0.16 17.72
C ARG A 102 -14.10 -0.95 17.39
N LEU A 103 -13.99 -1.94 16.49
CA LEU A 103 -15.12 -2.75 16.05
C LEU A 103 -15.50 -3.84 17.07
N TRP A 104 -14.51 -4.48 17.70
CA TRP A 104 -14.75 -5.71 18.47
C TRP A 104 -14.04 -5.75 19.83
N GLY A 105 -13.50 -4.62 20.28
CA GLY A 105 -12.78 -4.51 21.55
C GLY A 105 -11.31 -4.93 21.48
N ALA A 106 -10.54 -4.53 22.50
CA ALA A 106 -9.07 -4.59 22.45
C ALA A 106 -8.50 -6.01 22.31
N ARG A 107 -9.13 -7.03 22.89
CA ARG A 107 -8.67 -8.42 22.78
C ARG A 107 -8.78 -8.92 21.33
N ARG A 108 -9.94 -8.77 20.69
CA ARG A 108 -10.17 -9.20 19.31
C ARG A 108 -9.33 -8.39 18.32
N GLY A 109 -9.18 -7.08 18.57
CA GLY A 109 -8.25 -6.24 17.79
C GLY A 109 -6.80 -6.71 17.87
N ALA A 110 -6.34 -7.13 19.06
CA ALA A 110 -4.98 -7.66 19.23
C ALA A 110 -4.79 -8.99 18.49
N ILE A 111 -5.78 -9.88 18.53
CA ILE A 111 -5.76 -11.14 17.78
C ILE A 111 -5.71 -10.85 16.27
N ALA A 112 -6.55 -9.95 15.75
CA ALA A 112 -6.54 -9.58 14.34
C ALA A 112 -5.18 -9.02 13.89
N ALA A 113 -4.57 -8.16 14.71
CA ALA A 113 -3.24 -7.62 14.44
C ALA A 113 -2.14 -8.69 14.49
N ALA A 114 -2.21 -9.61 15.46
CA ALA A 114 -1.29 -10.73 15.56
C ALA A 114 -1.36 -11.64 14.33
N LEU A 115 -2.59 -12.02 13.91
CA LEU A 115 -2.81 -12.85 12.72
C LEU A 115 -2.28 -12.19 11.47
N TYR A 116 -2.57 -10.90 11.29
CA TYR A 116 -2.06 -10.12 10.17
C TYR A 116 -0.52 -10.02 10.17
N ALA A 117 0.09 -9.77 11.34
CA ALA A 117 1.54 -9.62 11.47
C ALA A 117 2.32 -10.89 11.09
N VAL A 118 1.73 -12.07 11.27
CA VAL A 118 2.36 -13.36 10.95
C VAL A 118 1.94 -13.94 9.59
N MET A 119 1.10 -13.24 8.81
CA MET A 119 0.76 -13.67 7.45
C MET A 119 2.02 -13.72 6.58
N PRO A 120 2.36 -14.86 5.94
CA PRO A 120 3.53 -14.96 5.08
C PRO A 120 3.59 -13.88 4.01
N ILE A 121 2.44 -13.55 3.39
CA ILE A 121 2.39 -12.52 2.35
C ILE A 121 2.72 -11.13 2.90
N HIS A 122 2.26 -10.81 4.11
CA HIS A 122 2.56 -9.55 4.76
C HIS A 122 4.05 -9.45 5.11
N VAL A 123 4.60 -10.49 5.74
CA VAL A 123 6.01 -10.52 6.16
C VAL A 123 6.94 -10.39 4.96
N VAL A 124 6.68 -11.15 3.89
CA VAL A 124 7.50 -11.10 2.67
C VAL A 124 7.43 -9.71 2.04
N ILE A 125 6.23 -9.18 1.81
CA ILE A 125 6.05 -7.91 1.11
C ILE A 125 6.58 -6.73 1.94
N ALA A 126 6.45 -6.76 3.26
CA ALA A 126 6.98 -5.74 4.16
C ALA A 126 8.52 -5.72 4.21
N ARG A 127 9.17 -6.82 3.79
CA ARG A 127 10.64 -6.94 3.71
C ARG A 127 11.19 -6.72 2.30
N MET A 128 10.34 -6.54 1.30
CA MET A 128 10.77 -6.29 -0.08
C MET A 128 10.76 -4.80 -0.41
N ALA A 129 11.78 -4.35 -1.14
CA ALA A 129 11.84 -3.00 -1.70
C ALA A 129 10.91 -2.83 -2.93
N VAL A 130 9.59 -3.00 -2.73
CA VAL A 130 8.54 -2.88 -3.76
C VAL A 130 7.43 -1.92 -3.32
N THR A 131 6.49 -1.60 -4.22
CA THR A 131 5.38 -0.65 -3.95
C THR A 131 4.32 -1.18 -2.99
N ASP A 132 4.19 -2.50 -2.90
CA ASP A 132 3.01 -3.17 -2.34
C ASP A 132 2.80 -2.93 -0.84
N SER A 133 3.86 -2.92 -0.03
CA SER A 133 3.74 -2.68 1.41
C SER A 133 3.20 -1.26 1.71
N VAL A 134 3.75 -0.26 1.02
CA VAL A 134 3.33 1.14 1.14
C VAL A 134 1.89 1.33 0.64
N LEU A 135 1.54 0.74 -0.51
CA LEU A 135 0.16 0.80 -1.00
C LEU A 135 -0.82 0.16 -0.01
N ASN A 136 -0.46 -0.99 0.56
CA ASN A 136 -1.32 -1.74 1.46
C ASN A 136 -1.61 -0.97 2.75
N VAL A 137 -0.61 -0.33 3.37
CA VAL A 137 -0.88 0.51 4.55
C VAL A 137 -1.75 1.73 4.21
N LEU A 138 -1.59 2.32 3.01
CA LEU A 138 -2.43 3.41 2.53
C LEU A 138 -3.87 2.94 2.26
N TRP A 139 -4.06 1.72 1.77
CA TRP A 139 -5.38 1.10 1.63
C TRP A 139 -6.06 0.90 2.99
N ILE A 140 -5.34 0.32 3.95
CA ILE A 140 -5.86 0.14 5.31
C ILE A 140 -6.19 1.51 5.91
N GLY A 141 -5.30 2.49 5.76
CA GLY A 141 -5.52 3.88 6.19
C GLY A 141 -6.78 4.50 5.58
N ALA A 142 -6.98 4.34 4.27
CA ALA A 142 -8.18 4.80 3.57
C ALA A 142 -9.45 4.10 4.08
N LEU A 143 -9.43 2.78 4.28
CA LEU A 143 -10.57 2.03 4.82
C LEU A 143 -10.91 2.49 6.24
N VAL A 144 -9.90 2.63 7.10
CA VAL A 144 -10.08 3.09 8.49
C VAL A 144 -10.63 4.51 8.52
N ALA A 145 -10.01 5.43 7.78
CA ALA A 145 -10.43 6.82 7.73
C ALA A 145 -11.82 6.98 7.11
N GLY A 146 -12.13 6.26 6.04
CA GLY A 146 -13.46 6.26 5.41
C GLY A 146 -14.56 5.70 6.32
N TYR A 147 -14.29 4.60 7.02
CA TYR A 147 -15.17 4.09 8.07
C TYR A 147 -15.44 5.16 9.15
N ARG A 148 -14.38 5.81 9.65
CA ARG A 148 -14.50 6.87 10.66
C ARG A 148 -15.21 8.13 10.15
N ALA A 149 -15.07 8.47 8.86
CA ALA A 149 -15.77 9.59 8.25
C ALA A 149 -17.29 9.40 8.30
N VAL A 150 -17.74 8.18 8.03
CA VAL A 150 -19.16 7.80 8.10
C VAL A 150 -19.63 7.72 9.56
N GLU A 151 -18.92 6.94 10.39
CA GLU A 151 -19.28 6.64 11.78
C GLU A 151 -19.31 7.91 12.65
N ALA A 152 -18.24 8.71 12.61
CA ALA A 152 -18.11 9.92 13.40
C ALA A 152 -18.66 11.18 12.70
N ARG A 153 -19.22 11.02 11.49
CA ARG A 153 -19.74 12.12 10.66
C ARG A 153 -18.74 13.27 10.50
N SER A 154 -17.47 12.93 10.28
CA SER A 154 -16.36 13.89 10.34
C SER A 154 -15.72 14.11 8.98
N ARG A 155 -15.69 15.38 8.56
CA ARG A 155 -14.97 15.80 7.35
C ARG A 155 -13.46 15.60 7.46
N GLY A 156 -12.88 15.72 8.65
CA GLY A 156 -11.45 15.49 8.87
C GLY A 156 -11.03 14.06 8.52
N TRP A 157 -11.86 13.07 8.89
CA TRP A 157 -11.63 11.68 8.52
C TRP A 157 -11.85 11.41 7.03
N SER A 158 -12.78 12.10 6.38
CA SER A 158 -12.92 12.05 4.91
C SER A 158 -11.67 12.61 4.22
N VAL A 159 -11.15 13.76 4.67
CA VAL A 159 -9.90 14.33 4.14
C VAL A 159 -8.72 13.37 4.36
N ALA A 160 -8.61 12.76 5.54
CA ALA A 160 -7.56 11.76 5.81
C ALA A 160 -7.66 10.53 4.88
N MET A 161 -8.87 10.05 4.60
CA MET A 161 -9.09 8.97 3.63
C MET A 161 -8.58 9.38 2.24
N TRP A 162 -8.97 10.56 1.75
CA TRP A 162 -8.55 11.04 0.44
C TRP A 162 -7.05 11.38 0.39
N GLY A 163 -6.44 11.77 1.50
CA GLY A 163 -4.98 11.88 1.61
C GLY A 163 -4.27 10.54 1.45
N CYS A 164 -4.82 9.46 2.02
CA CYS A 164 -4.29 8.11 1.80
C CYS A 164 -4.44 7.67 0.33
N VAL A 165 -5.58 7.98 -0.29
CA VAL A 165 -5.83 7.72 -1.71
C VAL A 165 -4.87 8.53 -2.59
N ALA A 166 -4.64 9.82 -2.27
CA ALA A 166 -3.70 10.69 -2.97
C ALA A 166 -2.30 10.08 -2.98
N ALA A 167 -1.77 9.74 -1.81
CA ALA A 167 -0.48 9.08 -1.68
C ALA A 167 -0.46 7.74 -2.45
N GLY A 168 -1.52 6.93 -2.35
CA GLY A 168 -1.61 5.66 -3.06
C GLY A 168 -1.57 5.81 -4.58
N LEU A 169 -2.23 6.85 -5.12
CA LEU A 169 -2.21 7.17 -6.54
C LEU A 169 -0.79 7.49 -7.03
N ILE A 170 0.01 8.19 -6.22
CA ILE A 170 1.43 8.47 -6.54
C ILE A 170 2.34 7.25 -6.30
N VAL A 171 1.92 6.26 -5.50
CA VAL A 171 2.68 5.02 -5.29
C VAL A 171 2.47 4.01 -6.43
N LYS A 172 1.21 3.75 -6.82
CA LYS A 172 0.87 2.65 -7.74
C LYS A 172 -0.24 2.97 -8.74
N GLY A 173 -0.68 4.22 -8.84
CA GLY A 173 -1.72 4.63 -9.77
C GLY A 173 -3.14 4.21 -9.35
N PRO A 174 -4.08 4.04 -10.30
CA PRO A 174 -5.52 3.96 -10.04
C PRO A 174 -5.99 2.88 -9.07
N VAL A 175 -5.19 1.82 -8.86
CA VAL A 175 -5.50 0.76 -7.87
C VAL A 175 -5.67 1.33 -6.45
N ALA A 176 -5.15 2.52 -6.16
CA ALA A 176 -5.37 3.23 -4.90
C ALA A 176 -6.84 3.61 -4.61
N LEU A 177 -7.72 3.57 -5.62
CA LEU A 177 -9.15 3.85 -5.48
C LEU A 177 -9.97 2.65 -5.00
N ILE A 178 -9.41 1.44 -4.99
CA ILE A 178 -10.11 0.21 -4.58
C ILE A 178 -10.75 0.35 -3.18
N PRO A 179 -10.07 0.87 -2.14
CA PRO A 179 -10.69 1.12 -0.83
C PRO A 179 -11.96 1.97 -0.87
N VAL A 180 -12.03 2.97 -1.76
CA VAL A 180 -13.21 3.82 -1.91
C VAL A 180 -14.37 3.00 -2.47
N GLY A 181 -14.11 2.16 -3.48
CA GLY A 181 -15.08 1.21 -4.01
C GLY A 181 -15.58 0.23 -2.95
N VAL A 182 -14.68 -0.33 -2.14
CA VAL A 182 -15.03 -1.23 -1.02
C VAL A 182 -15.96 -0.53 -0.02
N LEU A 183 -15.69 0.72 0.34
CA LEU A 183 -16.54 1.51 1.23
C LEU A 183 -17.93 1.79 0.63
N ILE A 184 -18.00 2.11 -0.66
CA ILE A 184 -19.29 2.30 -1.36
C ILE A 184 -20.10 1.01 -1.35
N VAL A 185 -19.49 -0.12 -1.71
CA VAL A 185 -20.15 -1.43 -1.72
C VAL A 185 -20.61 -1.81 -0.32
N TRP A 186 -19.76 -1.63 0.70
CA TRP A 186 -20.13 -1.86 2.10
C TRP A 186 -21.35 -1.04 2.53
N LEU A 187 -21.41 0.25 2.19
CA LEU A 187 -22.55 1.11 2.50
C LEU A 187 -23.81 0.71 1.72
N ALA A 188 -23.66 0.33 0.45
CA ALA A 188 -24.78 -0.12 -0.39
C ALA A 188 -25.40 -1.41 0.15
N LEU A 189 -24.57 -2.41 0.47
CA LEU A 189 -25.01 -3.68 1.06
C LEU A 189 -25.69 -3.48 2.42
N GLY A 190 -25.30 -2.45 3.17
CA GLY A 190 -25.95 -2.07 4.43
C GLY A 190 -27.24 -1.24 4.27
N GLY A 191 -27.74 -1.01 3.05
CA GLY A 191 -28.90 -0.13 2.80
C GLY A 191 -28.63 1.36 3.06
N ARG A 192 -27.36 1.73 3.25
CA ARG A 192 -26.90 3.07 3.67
C ARG A 192 -26.29 3.86 2.53
N TRP A 193 -26.79 3.68 1.30
CA TRP A 193 -26.22 4.28 0.09
C TRP A 193 -26.10 5.82 0.16
N ARG A 194 -27.05 6.50 0.83
CA ARG A 194 -27.01 7.97 1.03
C ARG A 194 -25.81 8.43 1.86
N GLU A 195 -25.24 7.54 2.66
CA GLU A 195 -24.07 7.85 3.48
C GLU A 195 -22.76 7.90 2.68
N THR A 196 -22.76 7.46 1.42
CA THR A 196 -21.62 7.63 0.50
C THR A 196 -21.24 9.10 0.33
N ALA A 197 -22.19 10.03 0.43
CA ALA A 197 -21.91 11.46 0.44
C ALA A 197 -20.94 11.88 1.57
N ARG A 198 -20.90 11.11 2.69
CA ARG A 198 -19.98 11.36 3.82
C ARG A 198 -18.54 10.95 3.53
N LEU A 199 -18.30 10.18 2.47
CA LEU A 199 -16.96 9.94 1.97
C LEU A 199 -16.33 11.22 1.39
N GLY A 200 -17.13 12.24 1.06
CA GLY A 200 -16.65 13.59 0.77
C GLY A 200 -16.03 13.77 -0.61
N PHE A 201 -16.58 13.11 -1.64
CA PHE A 201 -16.08 13.14 -3.03
C PHE A 201 -15.78 14.54 -3.57
N LEU A 202 -16.65 15.52 -3.30
CA LEU A 202 -16.53 16.88 -3.85
C LEU A 202 -15.19 17.56 -3.51
N ILE A 203 -14.71 17.36 -2.28
CA ILE A 203 -13.44 17.94 -1.81
C ILE A 203 -12.31 16.91 -1.95
N GLY A 204 -12.64 15.65 -1.71
CA GLY A 204 -11.68 14.55 -1.66
C GLY A 204 -11.08 14.15 -2.99
N LEU A 205 -11.89 14.12 -4.05
CA LEU A 205 -11.42 13.73 -5.37
C LEU A 205 -10.36 14.72 -5.92
N PRO A 206 -10.56 16.05 -5.82
CA PRO A 206 -9.49 17.01 -6.11
C PRO A 206 -8.21 16.78 -5.29
N ILE A 207 -8.32 16.52 -3.98
CA ILE A 207 -7.16 16.23 -3.11
C ILE A 207 -6.40 15.00 -3.60
N ALA A 208 -7.11 13.96 -4.02
CA ALA A 208 -6.49 12.74 -4.51
C ALA A 208 -5.84 12.90 -5.89
N VAL A 209 -6.51 13.58 -6.81
CA VAL A 209 -6.07 13.68 -8.21
C VAL A 209 -5.01 14.75 -8.42
N ALA A 210 -5.07 15.88 -7.71
CA ALA A 210 -4.17 17.01 -7.97
C ALA A 210 -2.67 16.64 -7.90
N PRO A 211 -2.17 15.88 -6.90
CA PRO A 211 -0.76 15.53 -6.84
C PRO A 211 -0.29 14.63 -7.99
N ILE A 212 -1.06 13.58 -8.30
CA ILE A 212 -0.72 12.67 -9.40
C ILE A 212 -0.82 13.38 -10.75
N LEU A 213 -1.82 14.25 -10.92
CA LEU A 213 -1.99 15.04 -12.15
C LEU A 213 -0.82 16.01 -12.34
N ALA A 214 -0.37 16.69 -11.27
CA ALA A 214 0.78 17.57 -11.34
C ALA A 214 2.05 16.82 -11.79
N TRP A 215 2.28 15.61 -11.23
CA TRP A 215 3.40 14.77 -11.67
C TRP A 215 3.25 14.31 -13.12
N VAL A 216 2.06 13.85 -13.50
CA VAL A 216 1.76 13.41 -14.88
C VAL A 216 2.05 14.54 -15.88
N ILE A 217 1.54 15.76 -15.62
CA ILE A 217 1.76 16.92 -16.49
C ILE A 217 3.25 17.22 -16.60
N ALA A 218 3.97 17.28 -15.46
CA ALA A 218 5.39 17.58 -15.43
C ALA A 218 6.24 16.53 -16.18
N VAL A 219 5.86 15.25 -16.12
CA VAL A 219 6.52 14.18 -16.86
C VAL A 219 6.21 14.25 -18.35
N VAL A 220 4.94 14.39 -18.74
CA VAL A 220 4.52 14.40 -20.16
C VAL A 220 5.15 15.56 -20.94
N VAL A 221 5.34 16.71 -20.29
CA VAL A 221 6.04 17.86 -20.92
C VAL A 221 7.49 17.53 -21.29
N ARG A 222 8.16 16.63 -20.55
CA ARG A 222 9.56 16.22 -20.79
C ARG A 222 9.69 14.91 -21.56
N HIS A 223 8.71 14.02 -21.38
CA HIS A 223 8.66 12.65 -21.87
C HIS A 223 7.26 12.33 -22.42
N PRO A 224 6.90 12.84 -23.61
CA PRO A 224 5.59 12.59 -24.21
C PRO A 224 5.29 11.09 -24.40
N GLU A 225 6.33 10.27 -24.58
CA GLU A 225 6.26 8.81 -24.68
C GLU A 225 5.67 8.13 -23.43
N ALA A 226 5.65 8.82 -22.29
CA ALA A 226 5.09 8.32 -21.04
C ALA A 226 3.61 7.93 -21.16
N VAL A 227 2.85 8.65 -21.99
CA VAL A 227 1.41 8.39 -22.20
C VAL A 227 1.18 6.98 -22.73
N GLU A 228 2.00 6.55 -23.69
CA GLU A 228 1.89 5.23 -24.30
C GLU A 228 2.30 4.12 -23.32
N ILE A 229 3.35 4.37 -22.51
CA ILE A 229 3.75 3.47 -21.42
C ILE A 229 2.60 3.28 -20.42
N TRP A 230 1.92 4.36 -20.02
CA TRP A 230 0.80 4.27 -19.09
C TRP A 230 -0.44 3.62 -19.70
N ARG A 231 -0.71 3.85 -20.99
CA ARG A 231 -1.76 3.14 -21.73
C ARG A 231 -1.52 1.63 -21.66
N HIS A 232 -0.29 1.21 -21.96
CA HIS A 232 0.08 -0.20 -21.88
C HIS A 232 -0.03 -0.77 -20.45
N GLU A 233 0.47 -0.02 -19.46
CA GLU A 233 0.45 -0.44 -18.05
C GLU A 233 -0.95 -0.52 -17.43
N MET A 234 -1.90 0.33 -17.88
CA MET A 234 -3.25 0.42 -17.30
C MET A 234 -4.33 -0.30 -18.11
N VAL A 235 -4.28 -0.20 -19.45
CA VAL A 235 -5.32 -0.71 -20.34
C VAL A 235 -4.94 -2.09 -20.85
N ASP A 236 -3.82 -2.20 -21.56
CA ASP A 236 -3.43 -3.45 -22.24
C ASP A 236 -3.19 -4.59 -21.26
N ARG A 237 -2.59 -4.29 -20.10
CA ARG A 237 -2.43 -5.27 -19.02
C ARG A 237 -3.74 -5.70 -18.36
N ALA A 238 -4.72 -4.80 -18.27
CA ALA A 238 -6.03 -5.13 -17.69
C ALA A 238 -6.88 -5.97 -18.63
N THR A 239 -6.72 -5.79 -19.96
CA THR A 239 -7.46 -6.54 -20.99
C THR A 239 -6.80 -7.86 -21.39
N GLY A 240 -5.70 -8.24 -20.74
CA GLY A 240 -5.06 -9.55 -20.93
C GLY A 240 -4.02 -9.60 -22.04
N ALA A 241 -3.65 -8.47 -22.66
CA ALA A 241 -2.61 -8.41 -23.68
C ALA A 241 -1.17 -8.45 -23.11
N GLY A 242 -0.99 -8.95 -21.89
CA GLY A 242 0.30 -8.99 -21.20
C GLY A 242 0.81 -10.40 -20.90
N ASP A 243 2.13 -10.53 -20.68
CA ASP A 243 2.86 -11.79 -20.45
C ASP A 243 2.50 -12.56 -19.16
N HIS A 244 1.39 -12.22 -18.50
CA HIS A 244 1.05 -12.68 -17.14
C HIS A 244 -0.32 -13.38 -17.08
N ALA A 245 -0.81 -13.91 -18.20
CA ALA A 245 -2.03 -14.71 -18.21
C ALA A 245 -1.89 -15.88 -17.24
N ARG A 246 -2.79 -15.95 -16.27
CA ARG A 246 -2.88 -17.03 -15.28
C ARG A 246 -4.31 -17.56 -15.26
N PRO A 247 -4.53 -18.82 -14.84
CA PRO A 247 -5.88 -19.35 -14.65
C PRO A 247 -6.70 -18.48 -13.69
N PHE A 248 -8.03 -18.43 -13.85
CA PHE A 248 -8.91 -17.60 -12.99
C PHE A 248 -8.77 -17.91 -11.49
N TRP A 249 -8.38 -19.14 -11.15
CA TRP A 249 -8.17 -19.61 -9.77
C TRP A 249 -6.76 -19.30 -9.23
N TYR A 250 -5.88 -18.66 -9.99
CA TYR A 250 -4.47 -18.44 -9.62
C TYR A 250 -4.28 -17.79 -8.24
N TYR A 251 -5.13 -16.85 -7.87
CA TYR A 251 -5.04 -16.17 -6.58
C TYR A 251 -5.62 -16.98 -5.40
N LEU A 252 -6.36 -18.06 -5.66
CA LEU A 252 -6.91 -18.91 -4.60
C LEU A 252 -5.80 -19.49 -3.70
N PRO A 253 -4.78 -20.22 -4.22
CA PRO A 253 -3.68 -20.71 -3.37
C PRO A 253 -2.86 -19.57 -2.76
N VAL A 254 -2.69 -18.44 -3.47
CA VAL A 254 -1.95 -17.28 -2.96
C VAL A 254 -2.63 -16.70 -1.72
N VAL A 255 -3.96 -16.57 -1.73
CA VAL A 255 -4.75 -16.11 -0.60
C VAL A 255 -4.72 -17.13 0.54
N LEU A 256 -4.97 -18.41 0.23
CA LEU A 256 -5.05 -19.47 1.25
C LEU A 256 -3.73 -19.63 2.01
N ILE A 257 -2.61 -19.69 1.29
CA ILE A 257 -1.26 -19.86 1.87
C ILE A 257 -0.75 -18.54 2.42
N GLY A 258 -0.89 -17.45 1.67
CA GLY A 258 -0.35 -16.15 2.01
C GLY A 258 -1.00 -15.53 3.25
N MET A 259 -2.28 -15.84 3.50
CA MET A 259 -3.02 -15.36 4.68
C MET A 259 -3.12 -16.39 5.81
N PHE A 260 -2.47 -17.55 5.69
CA PHE A 260 -2.29 -18.46 6.82
C PHE A 260 -1.57 -17.70 7.97
N PRO A 261 -1.94 -17.85 9.24
CA PRO A 261 -2.94 -18.76 9.80
C PRO A 261 -4.38 -18.22 9.83
N ALA A 262 -4.65 -16.99 9.38
CA ALA A 262 -6.00 -16.41 9.45
C ALA A 262 -7.03 -17.20 8.63
N THR A 263 -6.64 -17.73 7.47
CA THR A 263 -7.48 -18.59 6.63
C THR A 263 -7.88 -19.88 7.33
N ALA A 264 -6.98 -20.48 8.12
CA ALA A 264 -7.29 -21.67 8.91
C ALA A 264 -8.25 -21.38 10.08
N MET A 265 -8.32 -20.12 10.55
CA MET A 265 -9.24 -19.74 11.61
C MET A 265 -10.65 -19.45 11.12
N MET A 266 -10.82 -19.11 9.84
CA MET A 266 -12.15 -18.92 9.22
C MET A 266 -12.98 -20.20 9.16
N THR A 267 -12.37 -21.37 9.26
CA THR A 267 -13.06 -22.67 9.27
C THR A 267 -13.48 -23.12 10.68
N LEU A 268 -13.08 -22.38 11.73
CA LEU A 268 -13.46 -22.72 13.10
C LEU A 268 -14.89 -22.22 13.38
N PRO A 269 -15.76 -23.05 13.99
CA PRO A 269 -17.17 -22.71 14.22
C PRO A 269 -17.41 -21.55 15.21
N TRP A 270 -16.36 -21.00 15.80
CA TRP A 270 -16.42 -20.08 16.94
C TRP A 270 -15.87 -18.67 16.65
N PHE A 271 -15.65 -18.35 15.36
CA PHE A 271 -15.26 -17.02 14.89
C PHE A 271 -16.42 -16.26 14.24
#